data_AF-A0A239PGF0-F1
#
_entry.id   AF-A0A239PGF0-F1
#
_cell.length_a   1.000
_cell.length_b   1.000
_cell.length_c   1.000
_cell.angle_alpha   90.00
_cell.angle_beta   90.00
_cell.angle_gamma   90.00
#
_symmetry.space_group_name_H-M   'P 1'
#
loop_
_entity.id
_entity.type
_entity.pdbx_description
1 polymer ?
#
loop_
_entity_poly.entity_id
_entity_poly.type
_entity_poly.pdbx_seq_one_letter_code
_entity_poly.pdbx_strand_id
1 'polypeptide(L)' 'MGLWNLATDVAYSTGQPWNDRGRLRNQCYDKLFAAAVPWVYGQESYRPIWSPRQLSAMRATLGQAVHLLRVGIA' A
#
# COMPACT_ATOMS: atom_id res chain seq x y z
N MET A 1 -4.05 0.80 -3.55
CA MET A 1 -4.61 0.18 -2.33
C MET A 1 -4.75 -1.33 -2.53
N GLY A 2 -5.55 -1.79 -3.50
CA GLY A 2 -5.75 -3.24 -3.76
C GLY A 2 -4.48 -4.10 -3.88
N LEU A 3 -3.51 -3.71 -4.72
CA LEU A 3 -2.26 -4.46 -4.89
C LEU A 3 -1.46 -4.62 -3.58
N TRP A 4 -1.46 -3.59 -2.73
CA TRP A 4 -0.75 -3.59 -1.46
C TRP A 4 -1.44 -4.52 -0.45
N ASN A 5 -2.77 -4.50 -0.40
CA ASN A 5 -3.54 -5.43 0.43
C ASN A 5 -3.31 -6.87 -0.02
N LEU A 6 -3.42 -7.14 -1.32
CA LEU A 6 -3.19 -8.49 -1.85
C LEU A 6 -1.80 -9.02 -1.51
N ALA A 7 -0.76 -8.19 -1.61
CA ALA A 7 0.59 -8.55 -1.18
C ALA A 7 0.66 -8.88 0.31
N THR A 8 -0.06 -8.15 1.16
CA THR A 8 -0.16 -8.41 2.60
C THR A 8 -0.80 -9.78 2.86
N ASP A 9 -1.91 -10.06 2.18
CA ASP A 9 -2.65 -11.33 2.32
C ASP A 9 -1.80 -12.51 1.86
N VAL A 10 -1.09 -12.37 0.73
CA VAL A 10 -0.18 -13.41 0.23
C VAL A 10 0.98 -13.64 1.19
N ALA A 11 1.69 -12.58 1.63
CA ALA A 11 2.79 -12.75 2.59
C ALA A 11 2.34 -13.44 3.87
N TYR A 12 1.19 -13.05 4.40
CA TYR A 12 0.61 -13.68 5.58
C TYR A 12 0.30 -15.16 5.33
N SER A 13 -0.29 -15.48 4.18
CA SER A 13 -0.69 -16.85 3.82
C SER A 13 0.49 -17.78 3.51
N THR A 14 1.58 -17.25 2.95
CA THR A 14 2.75 -18.03 2.53
C THR A 14 3.93 -17.93 3.49
N GLY A 15 3.77 -17.21 4.62
CA GLY A 15 4.84 -16.97 5.59
C GLY A 15 6.04 -16.18 5.04
N GLN A 16 5.85 -15.43 3.94
CA GLN A 16 6.92 -14.67 3.30
C GLN A 16 7.09 -13.30 3.97
N PRO A 17 8.32 -12.76 4.03
CA PRO A 17 8.57 -11.48 4.66
C PRO A 17 7.90 -10.34 3.88
N TRP A 18 7.20 -9.45 4.59
CA TRP A 18 6.56 -8.27 4.03
C TRP A 18 6.81 -7.05 4.90
N ASN A 19 7.72 -6.18 4.45
CA ASN A 19 8.09 -4.96 5.16
C ASN A 19 7.36 -3.76 4.58
N ASP A 20 6.06 -3.68 4.85
CA ASP A 20 5.21 -2.61 4.36
C ASP A 20 4.90 -1.53 5.41
N ARG A 21 5.40 -1.71 6.63
CA ARG A 21 5.22 -0.79 7.74
C ARG A 21 6.32 0.27 7.81
N GLY A 22 6.05 1.30 8.59
CA GLY A 22 6.94 2.42 8.87
C GLY A 22 6.24 3.76 8.63
N ARG A 23 6.66 4.82 9.34
CA ARG A 23 5.93 6.10 9.37
C ARG A 23 5.56 6.64 7.99
N LEU A 24 6.50 6.63 7.04
CA LEU A 24 6.26 7.13 5.69
C LEU A 24 5.33 6.23 4.88
N ARG A 25 5.47 4.90 4.99
CA ARG A 25 4.62 3.94 4.28
C ARG A 25 3.20 3.97 4.82
N ASN A 26 3.04 4.04 6.15
CA ASN A 26 1.74 4.19 6.80
C ASN A 26 1.02 5.45 6.29
N GLN A 27 1.70 6.61 6.23
CA GLN A 27 1.10 7.83 5.66
C GLN A 27 0.69 7.66 4.20
N CYS A 28 1.46 6.92 3.39
CA CYS A 28 1.08 6.64 2.01
C CYS A 28 -0.13 5.74 1.93
N TYR A 29 -0.18 4.71 2.77
CA TYR A 29 -1.31 3.80 2.88
C TYR A 29 -2.58 4.53 3.31
N ASP A 30 -2.50 5.38 4.34
CA ASP A 30 -3.63 6.18 4.84
C ASP A 30 -4.21 7.08 3.75
N LYS A 31 -3.33 7.72 2.95
CA LYS A 31 -3.77 8.52 1.78
C LYS A 31 -4.46 7.69 0.72
N LEU A 32 -3.96 6.49 0.44
CA LEU A 32 -4.60 5.57 -0.51
C LEU A 32 -5.94 5.06 0.03
N PHE A 33 -6.04 4.80 1.33
CA PHE A 33 -7.25 4.36 1.99
C PHE A 33 -8.31 5.48 1.98
N ALA A 34 -7.95 6.70 2.38
CA ALA A 34 -8.83 7.87 2.31
C ALA A 34 -9.31 8.16 0.87
N ALA A 35 -8.47 7.92 -0.14
CA ALA A 35 -8.87 8.09 -1.54
C ALA A 35 -9.84 7.01 -2.01
N ALA A 36 -9.76 5.79 -1.48
CA ALA A 36 -10.61 4.67 -1.85
C ALA A 36 -11.97 4.69 -1.13
N VAL A 37 -11.98 5.12 0.15
CA VAL A 37 -13.16 5.13 1.01
C VAL A 37 -13.28 6.46 1.78
N PRO A 38 -13.48 7.60 1.07
CA PRO A 38 -13.50 8.92 1.70
C PRO A 38 -14.61 9.08 2.75
N TRP A 39 -15.71 8.34 2.61
CA TRP A 39 -16.84 8.35 3.55
C TRP A 39 -16.45 7.88 4.96
N VAL A 40 -15.40 7.06 5.12
CA VAL A 40 -14.88 6.66 6.46
C VAL A 40 -14.39 7.87 7.24
N TYR A 41 -13.97 8.92 6.53
CA TYR A 41 -13.47 10.18 7.10
C TYR A 41 -14.53 11.29 7.06
N GLY A 42 -15.79 10.97 6.79
CA GLY A 42 -16.86 11.96 6.63
C GLY A 42 -16.67 12.89 5.44
N GLN A 43 -15.90 12.47 4.43
CA GLN A 43 -15.66 13.22 3.21
C GLN A 43 -16.42 12.61 2.03
N GLU A 44 -16.96 13.44 1.14
CA GLU A 44 -17.55 12.96 -0.12
C GLU A 44 -16.47 12.50 -1.11
N SER A 45 -15.31 13.18 -1.10
CA SER A 45 -14.18 12.83 -1.94
C SER A 45 -12.86 13.20 -1.28
N TYR A 46 -11.79 12.51 -1.67
CA TYR A 46 -10.44 12.80 -1.23
C TYR A 46 -9.45 12.65 -2.39
N ARG A 47 -8.63 13.68 -2.62
CA ARG A 47 -7.56 13.67 -3.62
C ARG A 47 -6.21 13.75 -2.91
N PRO A 48 -5.42 12.67 -2.90
CA PRO A 48 -4.14 12.68 -2.19
C PRO A 48 -3.13 13.59 -2.90
N ILE A 49 -2.56 14.54 -2.15
CA ILE A 49 -1.42 15.34 -2.61
C ILE A 49 -0.14 14.64 -2.16
N TRP A 50 0.79 14.41 -3.07
CA TRP A 50 2.00 13.62 -2.80
C TRP A 50 3.26 14.48 -2.82
N SER A 51 4.12 14.29 -1.82
CA SER A 51 5.50 14.77 -1.92
C SER A 51 6.35 13.82 -2.78
N PRO A 52 7.48 14.28 -3.36
CA PRO A 52 8.39 13.40 -4.10
C PRO A 52 8.85 12.19 -3.29
N ARG A 53 9.10 12.38 -1.99
CA ARG A 53 9.49 11.30 -1.06
C ARG A 53 8.39 10.26 -0.89
N GLN A 54 7.12 10.69 -0.82
CA GLN A 54 5.98 9.77 -0.71
C GLN A 54 5.77 9.00 -2.02
N LEU A 55 5.89 9.65 -3.18
CA LEU A 55 5.82 8.95 -4.48
C LEU A 55 6.91 7.89 -4.62
N SER A 56 8.15 8.21 -4.22
CA SER A 56 9.27 7.27 -4.24
C SER A 56 9.02 6.06 -3.33
N ALA A 57 8.57 6.30 -2.09
CA ALA A 57 8.25 5.23 -1.13
C ALA A 57 7.08 4.35 -1.61
N MET A 58 6.05 4.97 -2.20
CA MET A 58 4.92 4.23 -2.78
C MET A 58 5.38 3.36 -3.95
N ARG A 59 6.18 3.90 -4.88
CA ARG A 59 6.71 3.13 -6.01
C ARG A 59 7.57 1.95 -5.55
N ALA A 60 8.47 2.18 -4.58
CA ALA A 60 9.30 1.11 -4.01
C ALA A 60 8.44 0.00 -3.37
N THR A 61 7.42 0.38 -2.60
CA THR A 61 6.55 -0.59 -1.92
C THR A 61 5.69 -1.38 -2.92
N LEU A 62 5.15 -0.73 -3.96
CA LEU A 62 4.41 -1.44 -5.01
C LEU A 62 5.32 -2.36 -5.83
N GLY A 63 6.57 -1.98 -6.08
CA GLY A 63 7.57 -2.85 -6.70
C GLY A 63 7.85 -4.10 -5.87
N GLN A 64 7.99 -3.95 -4.55
CA GLN A 64 8.14 -5.06 -3.61
C GLN A 64 6.89 -5.96 -3.59
N ALA A 65 5.69 -5.37 -3.63
CA ALA A 65 4.43 -6.12 -3.71
C ALA A 65 4.40 -7.01 -4.96
N VAL A 66 4.73 -6.46 -6.14
CA VAL A 66 4.79 -7.25 -7.39
C VAL A 66 5.80 -8.38 -7.29
N HIS A 67 6.98 -8.13 -6.71
CA HIS A 67 7.99 -9.18 -6.53
C HIS A 67 7.48 -10.29 -5.60
N LEU A 68 6.89 -9.92 -4.45
CA LEU A 68 6.33 -10.89 -3.51
C LEU A 68 5.26 -11.76 -4.18
N LEU A 69 4.33 -11.15 -4.93
CA LEU A 69 3.28 -11.89 -5.63
C LEU A 69 3.84 -12.85 -6.67
N ARG A 70 4.92 -12.48 -7.37
CA ARG A 70 5.59 -13.39 -8.32
C ARG A 70 6.24 -14.58 -7.64
N VAL A 71 6.72 -14.42 -6.41
CA VAL A 71 7.37 -15.50 -5.66
C VAL A 71 6.34 -16.36 -4.90
N GLY A 72 5.26 -15.76 -4.40
CA GLY A 72 4.26 -16.45 -3.59
C GLY A 72 3.07 -17.05 -4.34
N ILE A 73 2.88 -16.73 -5.63
CA ILE A 73 1.80 -17.27 -6.48
C ILE A 73 2.37 -18.19 -7.59
N ALA A 74 3.68 -18.20 -7.80
CA ALA A 74 4.34 -19.17 -8.68
C ALA A 74 4.41 -20.55 -8.01
#